data_AF-A0A3N6MRT0-F1
#
_entry.id   AF-A0A3N6MRT0-F1
#
_cell.length_a   1.000
_cell.length_b   1.000
_cell.length_c   1.000
_cell.angle_alpha   90.00
_cell.angle_beta   90.00
_cell.angle_gamma   90.00
#
_symmetry.space_group_name_H-M   'P 1'
#
loop_
_entity.id
_entity.type
_entity.pdbx_description
1 polymer ?
#
loop_
_entity_poly.entity_id
_entity_poly.type
_entity_poly.pdbx_seq_one_letter_code
_entity_poly.pdbx_strand_id
1 'polypeptide(L)'
;MSVQQQRRVSLVVGAVFLLVFAWSLWISFEVLAAEPLSGTVAAMLAGGLAMVLGGLAFLVAGLRERVTVAGRTLEWWQLQSVGFVCLGLYMIVSGLAQDSLLSFYALLTAAAGIGFVAFGIQRLRNGLPEETEPSMRQVATVVVGTMVGFLLFTIVAIWLT
;
A
#
# COMPACT_ATOMS: atom_id res chain seq x y z
N MET A 1 -9.19 17.78 -4.37
CA MET A 1 -8.18 17.90 -3.29
C MET A 1 -6.97 18.57 -3.91
N SER A 2 -6.43 19.66 -3.34
CA SER A 2 -5.35 20.41 -4.01
C SER A 2 -4.05 19.59 -4.09
N VAL A 3 -3.21 19.85 -5.11
CA VAL A 3 -1.90 19.19 -5.30
C VAL A 3 -1.03 19.31 -4.04
N GLN A 4 -1.03 20.47 -3.39
CA GLN A 4 -0.29 20.68 -2.14
C GLN A 4 -0.81 19.80 -0.99
N GLN A 5 -2.13 19.61 -0.89
CA GLN A 5 -2.72 18.74 0.12
C GLN A 5 -2.38 17.27 -0.14
N GLN A 6 -2.40 16.83 -1.41
CA GLN A 6 -2.01 15.46 -1.79
C GLN A 6 -0.55 15.16 -1.45
N ARG A 7 0.35 16.12 -1.68
CA ARG A 7 1.77 16.00 -1.32
C ARG A 7 1.99 15.95 0.20
N ARG A 8 1.27 16.77 0.98
CA ARG A 8 1.33 16.71 2.45
C ARG A 8 0.85 15.36 2.99
N VAL A 9 -0.26 14.84 2.47
CA VAL A 9 -0.74 13.50 2.84
C VAL A 9 0.29 12.44 2.49
N SER A 10 0.88 12.50 1.29
CA SER A 10 1.96 11.59 0.89
C SER A 10 3.14 11.61 1.87
N LEU A 11 3.57 12.80 2.30
CA LEU A 11 4.66 12.96 3.26
C LEU A 11 4.31 12.30 4.61
N VAL A 12 3.11 12.58 5.13
CA VAL A 12 2.65 12.01 6.41
C VAL A 12 2.55 10.48 6.31
N VAL A 13 1.96 9.95 5.25
CA VAL A 13 1.86 8.49 5.02
C VAL A 13 3.23 7.85 4.97
N GLY A 14 4.17 8.44 4.22
CA GLY A 14 5.54 7.93 4.13
C GLY A 14 6.26 7.93 5.48
N ALA A 15 6.12 9.01 6.26
CA ALA A 15 6.71 9.11 7.60
C ALA A 15 6.13 8.07 8.56
N VAL A 16 4.81 7.90 8.57
CA VAL A 16 4.12 6.89 9.39
C VAL A 16 4.61 5.48 9.02
N PHE A 17 4.73 5.17 7.73
CA PHE A 17 5.20 3.84 7.29
C PHE A 17 6.63 3.55 7.77
N LEU A 18 7.54 4.51 7.65
CA LEU A 18 8.91 4.29 8.14
C LEU A 18 8.98 4.16 9.67
N LEU A 19 8.15 4.91 10.41
CA LEU A 19 8.08 4.78 11.87
C LEU A 19 7.52 3.43 12.29
N VAL A 20 6.41 2.99 11.68
CA VAL A 20 5.81 1.67 11.97
C VAL A 20 6.78 0.55 11.59
N PHE A 21 7.48 0.66 10.46
CA PHE A 21 8.51 -0.30 10.07
C PHE A 21 9.64 -0.36 11.09
N ALA A 22 10.21 0.79 11.48
CA ALA A 22 11.30 0.83 12.45
C ALA A 22 10.88 0.26 13.82
N TRP A 23 9.67 0.58 14.27
CA TRP A 23 9.09 0.04 15.49
C TRP A 23 8.88 -1.49 15.40
N SER A 24 8.31 -1.96 14.29
CA SER A 24 8.09 -3.39 14.06
C SER A 24 9.41 -4.15 14.00
N LEU A 25 10.42 -3.61 13.30
CA LEU A 25 11.74 -4.22 13.20
C LEU A 25 12.43 -4.31 14.56
N TRP A 26 12.29 -3.28 15.39
CA TRP A 26 12.83 -3.27 16.75
C TRP A 26 12.24 -4.39 17.60
N ILE A 27 10.92 -4.56 17.59
CA ILE A 27 10.25 -5.62 18.36
C ILE A 27 10.59 -7.01 17.82
N SER A 28 10.71 -7.15 16.50
CA SER A 28 10.97 -8.44 15.86
C SER A 28 12.46 -8.81 15.79
N PHE A 29 13.36 -7.97 16.30
CA PHE A 29 14.81 -8.17 16.12
C PHE A 29 15.32 -9.47 16.75
N GLU A 30 14.87 -9.80 17.95
CA GLU A 30 15.26 -11.03 18.65
C GLU A 30 14.82 -12.29 17.88
N VAL A 31 13.61 -12.25 17.29
CA VAL A 31 13.06 -13.36 16.49
C VAL A 31 13.84 -13.52 15.17
N LEU A 32 14.19 -12.41 14.52
CA LEU A 32 15.01 -12.41 13.30
C LEU A 32 16.41 -12.97 13.54
N ALA A 33 17.00 -12.69 14.70
CA ALA A 33 18.32 -13.18 15.07
C ALA A 33 18.33 -14.67 15.44
N ALA A 34 17.23 -15.18 15.99
CA ALA A 34 17.12 -16.57 16.43
C ALA A 34 17.04 -17.58 15.26
N GLU A 35 16.26 -17.28 14.21
CA GLU A 35 16.05 -18.18 13.08
C GLU A 35 16.13 -17.48 11.71
N PRO A 36 17.33 -17.03 11.29
CA PRO A 36 17.50 -16.14 10.13
C PRO A 36 17.17 -16.78 8.77
N LEU A 37 17.07 -18.11 8.70
CA LEU A 37 16.83 -18.87 7.46
C LEU A 37 15.39 -19.41 7.36
N SER A 38 14.50 -19.07 8.30
CA SER A 38 13.11 -19.51 8.23
C SER A 38 12.35 -18.82 7.10
N GLY A 39 11.34 -19.50 6.54
CA GLY A 39 10.46 -18.93 5.51
C GLY A 39 9.72 -17.68 6.02
N THR A 40 9.37 -17.66 7.30
CA THR A 40 8.73 -16.53 7.97
C THR A 40 9.65 -15.30 8.00
N VAL A 41 10.93 -15.48 8.34
CA VAL A 41 11.92 -14.40 8.29
C VAL A 41 12.11 -13.88 6.87
N ALA A 42 12.18 -14.77 5.87
CA ALA A 42 12.27 -14.36 4.47
C ALA A 42 11.05 -13.52 4.04
N ALA A 43 9.84 -13.92 4.42
CA ALA A 43 8.61 -13.17 4.15
C ALA A 43 8.58 -11.82 4.89
N MET A 44 8.99 -11.77 6.17
CA MET A 44 9.10 -10.53 6.93
C MET A 44 10.09 -9.55 6.30
N LEU A 45 11.26 -10.03 5.84
CA LEU A 45 12.25 -9.20 5.16
C LEU A 45 11.75 -8.68 3.81
N ALA A 46 11.08 -9.53 3.02
CA ALA A 46 10.49 -9.13 1.74
C ALA A 46 9.38 -8.07 1.93
N GLY A 47 8.47 -8.29 2.89
CA GLY A 47 7.43 -7.33 3.25
C GLY A 47 8.02 -6.03 3.81
N GLY A 48 9.03 -6.14 4.68
CA GLY A 48 9.76 -5.01 5.25
C GLY A 48 10.45 -4.16 4.19
N LEU A 49 11.12 -4.78 3.23
CA LEU A 49 11.72 -4.09 2.09
C LEU A 49 10.66 -3.35 1.27
N ALA A 50 9.54 -4.00 0.96
CA ALA A 50 8.43 -3.36 0.26
C ALA A 50 7.89 -2.16 1.06
N MET A 51 7.75 -2.27 2.37
CA MET A 51 7.29 -1.19 3.25
C MET A 51 8.27 0.00 3.26
N VAL A 52 9.58 -0.27 3.36
CA VAL A 52 10.62 0.77 3.32
C VAL A 52 10.62 1.49 1.97
N LEU A 53 10.62 0.74 0.87
CA LEU A 53 10.60 1.31 -0.47
C LEU A 53 9.33 2.13 -0.70
N GLY A 54 8.18 1.64 -0.23
CA GLY A 54 6.91 2.36 -0.30
C GLY A 54 6.92 3.65 0.52
N GLY A 55 7.40 3.58 1.77
CA GLY A 55 7.52 4.74 2.66
C GLY A 55 8.45 5.81 2.09
N LEU A 56 9.60 5.42 1.54
CA LEU A 56 10.53 6.33 0.86
C LEU A 56 9.89 6.95 -0.40
N ALA A 57 9.19 6.16 -1.21
CA ALA A 57 8.50 6.67 -2.40
C ALA A 57 7.44 7.74 -2.03
N PHE A 58 6.67 7.50 -0.97
CA PHE A 58 5.69 8.47 -0.45
C PHE A 58 6.34 9.73 0.13
N LEU A 59 7.44 9.60 0.87
CA LEU A 59 8.19 10.73 1.40
C LEU A 59 8.76 11.60 0.27
N VAL A 60 9.40 10.98 -0.72
CA VAL A 60 10.00 11.69 -1.84
C VAL A 60 8.91 12.38 -2.67
N ALA A 61 7.77 11.71 -2.93
CA ALA A 61 6.61 12.32 -3.57
C ALA A 61 6.04 13.53 -2.79
N GLY A 62 6.10 13.49 -1.46
CA GLY A 62 5.71 14.62 -0.62
C GLY A 62 6.70 15.79 -0.71
N LEU A 63 8.00 15.50 -0.65
CA LEU A 63 9.07 16.50 -0.58
C LEU A 63 9.43 17.13 -1.93
N ARG A 64 9.34 16.36 -3.02
CA ARG A 64 9.80 16.77 -4.36
C ARG A 64 8.66 16.67 -5.37
N GLU A 65 8.54 17.67 -6.23
CA GLU A 65 7.59 17.64 -7.34
C GLU A 65 8.07 16.76 -8.49
N ARG A 66 9.39 16.73 -8.69
CA ARG A 66 10.06 15.97 -9.76
C ARG A 66 11.38 15.43 -9.24
N VAL A 67 11.73 14.22 -9.66
CA VAL A 67 13.01 13.56 -9.32
C VAL A 67 13.56 12.89 -10.57
N THR A 68 14.82 13.16 -10.89
CA THR A 68 15.50 12.50 -12.01
C THR A 68 16.16 11.22 -11.54
N VAL A 69 15.76 10.08 -12.09
CA VAL A 69 16.31 8.76 -11.80
C VAL A 69 16.79 8.14 -13.11
N ALA A 70 18.07 7.78 -13.19
CA ALA A 70 18.68 7.15 -14.38
C ALA A 70 18.38 7.90 -15.70
N GLY A 71 18.43 9.24 -15.66
CA GLY A 71 18.16 10.09 -16.82
C GLY A 71 16.68 10.29 -17.17
N ARG A 72 15.73 9.72 -16.41
CA ARG A 72 14.29 9.94 -16.55
C ARG A 72 13.76 10.82 -15.43
N THR A 73 13.01 11.86 -15.79
CA THR A 73 12.34 12.72 -14.80
C THR A 73 11.02 12.09 -14.39
N LEU A 74 10.92 11.68 -13.13
CA LEU A 74 9.71 11.15 -12.53
C LEU A 74 8.96 12.25 -11.80
N GLU A 75 7.65 12.32 -12.00
CA GLU A 75 6.77 13.26 -11.29
C GLU A 75 6.33 12.69 -9.94
N TRP A 76 5.97 13.58 -9.00
CA TRP A 76 5.57 13.20 -7.65
C TRP A 76 4.44 12.16 -7.61
N TRP A 77 3.48 12.21 -8.53
CA TRP A 77 2.37 11.26 -8.59
C TRP A 77 2.83 9.87 -9.06
N GLN A 78 3.88 9.80 -9.87
CA GLN A 78 4.47 8.52 -10.29
C GLN A 78 5.15 7.86 -9.09
N LEU A 79 5.91 8.64 -8.32
CA LEU A 79 6.53 8.17 -7.08
C LEU A 79 5.48 7.75 -6.05
N GLN A 80 4.40 8.52 -5.91
CA GLN A 80 3.27 8.16 -5.05
C GLN A 80 2.63 6.83 -5.50
N SER A 81 2.51 6.61 -6.81
CA SER A 81 1.94 5.38 -7.37
C SER A 81 2.84 4.16 -7.14
N VAL A 82 4.17 4.33 -7.22
CA VAL A 82 5.13 3.31 -6.78
C VAL A 82 4.95 3.00 -5.29
N GLY A 83 4.75 4.03 -4.46
CA GLY A 83 4.42 3.87 -3.04
C GLY A 83 3.21 2.96 -2.80
N PHE A 84 2.13 3.15 -3.56
CA PHE A 84 0.95 2.29 -3.50
C PHE A 84 1.23 0.84 -3.94
N VAL A 85 2.02 0.63 -4.99
CA VAL A 85 2.41 -0.73 -5.42
C VAL A 85 3.20 -1.43 -4.31
N CYS A 86 4.20 -0.75 -3.75
CA CYS A 86 5.01 -1.29 -2.66
C CYS A 86 4.18 -1.60 -1.41
N LEU A 87 3.26 -0.72 -1.03
CA LEU A 87 2.29 -0.98 0.05
C LEU A 87 1.46 -2.22 -0.24
N GLY A 88 0.93 -2.34 -1.46
CA GLY A 88 0.12 -3.49 -1.84
C GLY A 88 0.90 -4.80 -1.79
N LEU A 89 2.16 -4.80 -2.24
CA LEU A 89 3.06 -5.96 -2.12
C LEU A 89 3.32 -6.34 -0.66
N TYR A 90 3.58 -5.36 0.21
CA TYR A 90 3.71 -5.59 1.66
C TYR A 90 2.45 -6.29 2.20
N MET A 91 1.26 -5.77 1.91
CA MET A 91 0.01 -6.36 2.39
C MET A 91 -0.23 -7.79 1.86
N ILE A 92 0.12 -8.06 0.61
CA ILE A 92 0.05 -9.42 0.04
C ILE A 92 0.99 -10.36 0.80
N VAL A 93 2.26 -9.97 0.97
CA VAL A 93 3.25 -10.80 1.67
C VAL A 93 2.83 -11.02 3.13
N SER A 94 2.41 -9.96 3.82
CA SER A 94 1.96 -10.05 5.22
C SER A 94 0.67 -10.86 5.39
N GLY A 95 -0.25 -10.83 4.43
CA GLY A 95 -1.44 -11.70 4.45
C GLY A 95 -1.07 -13.16 4.24
N LEU A 96 -0.17 -13.45 3.28
CA LEU A 96 0.25 -14.81 2.95
C LEU A 96 1.22 -15.43 3.97
N ALA A 97 1.92 -14.62 4.76
CA ALA A 97 2.87 -15.09 5.77
C ALA A 97 2.22 -15.45 7.11
N GLN A 98 0.92 -15.21 7.28
CA GLN A 98 0.21 -15.59 8.51
C GLN A 98 -0.03 -17.10 8.52
N ASP A 99 0.36 -17.77 9.61
CA ASP A 99 0.19 -19.23 9.80
C ASP A 99 -1.27 -19.67 9.63
N SER A 100 -2.21 -18.78 9.92
CA SER A 100 -3.62 -18.94 9.59
C SER A 100 -3.92 -18.30 8.23
N LEU A 101 -3.46 -18.94 7.15
CA LEU A 101 -3.75 -18.57 5.76
C LEU A 101 -5.27 -18.53 5.45
N LEU A 102 -6.07 -19.25 6.24
CA LEU A 102 -7.53 -19.27 6.18
C LEU A 102 -8.20 -18.27 7.13
N SER A 103 -7.43 -17.53 7.95
CA SER A 103 -8.02 -16.42 8.68
C SER A 103 -8.51 -15.38 7.68
N PHE A 104 -9.74 -14.97 7.86
CA PHE A 104 -10.37 -13.98 6.99
C PHE A 104 -9.60 -12.66 6.95
N TYR A 105 -8.94 -12.30 8.05
CA TYR A 105 -8.05 -11.15 8.11
C TYR A 105 -6.87 -11.27 7.13
N ALA A 106 -6.22 -12.43 7.04
CA ALA A 106 -5.14 -12.68 6.09
C ALA A 106 -5.61 -12.51 4.63
N LEU A 107 -6.76 -13.10 4.30
CA LEU A 107 -7.34 -13.02 2.96
C LEU A 107 -7.76 -11.60 2.58
N LEU A 108 -8.40 -10.87 3.49
CA LEU A 108 -8.75 -9.45 3.26
C LEU A 108 -7.52 -8.58 3.08
N THR A 109 -6.48 -8.81 3.88
CA THR A 109 -5.24 -8.04 3.79
C THR A 109 -4.57 -8.27 2.42
N ALA A 110 -4.50 -9.52 1.97
CA ALA A 110 -3.99 -9.84 0.64
C ALA A 110 -4.85 -9.23 -0.48
N ALA A 111 -6.18 -9.32 -0.38
CA ALA A 111 -7.11 -8.75 -1.36
C ALA A 111 -7.00 -7.21 -1.44
N ALA A 112 -6.91 -6.53 -0.30
CA ALA A 112 -6.66 -5.10 -0.25
C ALA A 112 -5.30 -4.75 -0.87
N GLY A 113 -4.28 -5.57 -0.61
CA GLY A 113 -2.96 -5.42 -1.22
C GLY A 113 -3.00 -5.49 -2.75
N ILE A 114 -3.75 -6.46 -3.32
CA ILE A 114 -3.99 -6.55 -4.77
C ILE A 114 -4.66 -5.26 -5.28
N GLY A 115 -5.64 -4.72 -4.55
CA GLY A 115 -6.29 -3.45 -4.88
C GLY A 115 -5.31 -2.28 -4.96
N PHE A 116 -4.40 -2.15 -3.99
CA PHE A 116 -3.37 -1.11 -4.00
C PHE A 116 -2.37 -1.26 -5.14
N VAL A 117 -1.94 -2.50 -5.45
CA VAL A 117 -1.09 -2.78 -6.61
C VAL A 117 -1.79 -2.39 -7.90
N ALA A 118 -3.04 -2.83 -8.09
CA ALA A 118 -3.83 -2.54 -9.27
C ALA A 118 -4.02 -1.03 -9.45
N PHE A 119 -4.36 -0.32 -8.37
CA PHE A 119 -4.50 1.14 -8.36
C PHE A 119 -3.20 1.85 -8.75
N GLY A 120 -2.07 1.48 -8.13
CA GLY A 120 -0.77 2.06 -8.42
C GLY A 120 -0.34 1.83 -9.87
N ILE A 121 -0.50 0.61 -10.38
CA ILE A 121 -0.20 0.27 -11.79
C ILE A 121 -1.13 1.02 -12.74
N GLN A 122 -2.42 1.05 -12.47
CA GLN A 122 -3.40 1.75 -13.32
C GLN A 122 -3.07 3.24 -13.40
N ARG A 123 -2.74 3.86 -12.26
CA ARG A 123 -2.35 5.26 -12.20
C ARG A 123 -1.04 5.54 -12.94
N LEU A 124 -0.05 4.64 -12.84
CA LEU A 124 1.19 4.74 -13.63
C LEU A 124 0.94 4.66 -15.14
N ARG A 125 -0.02 3.83 -15.58
CA ARG A 125 -0.35 3.66 -17.00
C ARG A 125 -1.19 4.80 -17.57
N ASN A 126 -2.15 5.29 -16.80
CA ASN A 126 -3.17 6.22 -17.29
C ASN A 126 -2.93 7.68 -16.87
N GLY A 127 -1.98 7.94 -15.98
CA GLY A 127 -1.71 9.28 -15.46
C GLY A 127 -2.62 9.68 -14.31
N LEU A 128 -2.56 10.96 -13.94
CA LEU A 128 -3.54 11.55 -13.02
C LEU A 128 -4.92 11.56 -13.70
N PRO A 129 -6.00 11.22 -12.98
CA PRO A 129 -7.34 11.51 -13.47
C PRO A 129 -7.40 12.99 -13.82
N GLU A 130 -7.81 13.31 -15.04
CA GLU A 130 -8.12 14.70 -15.40
C GLU A 130 -9.13 15.24 -14.37
N GLU A 131 -8.99 16.51 -13.96
CA GLU A 131 -10.00 17.21 -13.16
C GLU A 131 -11.28 17.48 -13.98
N THR A 132 -11.72 16.50 -14.77
CA THR A 132 -13.08 16.45 -15.28
C THR A 132 -13.98 16.09 -14.11
N GLU A 133 -15.12 16.80 -14.00
CA GLU A 133 -16.17 16.43 -13.06
C GLU A 133 -16.38 14.91 -13.13
N PRO A 134 -16.32 14.20 -12.00
CA PRO A 134 -16.44 12.76 -12.01
C PRO A 134 -17.77 12.44 -12.65
N SER A 135 -17.74 11.73 -13.79
CA SER A 135 -18.98 11.35 -14.47
C SER A 135 -19.87 10.60 -13.47
N MET A 136 -21.18 10.78 -13.54
CA MET A 136 -22.13 10.07 -12.65
C MET A 136 -21.85 8.55 -12.59
N ARG A 137 -21.29 7.98 -13.65
CA ARG A 137 -20.80 6.60 -13.68
C ARG A 137 -19.60 6.35 -12.76
N GLN A 138 -18.60 7.21 -12.72
CA GLN A 138 -17.45 7.06 -11.82
C GLN A 138 -17.86 7.20 -10.35
N VAL A 139 -18.73 8.17 -10.03
CA VAL A 139 -19.29 8.31 -8.67
C VAL A 139 -20.06 7.06 -8.29
N ALA A 140 -20.94 6.58 -9.17
CA ALA A 140 -21.70 5.35 -8.95
C ALA A 140 -20.78 4.14 -8.76
N THR A 141 -19.73 3.97 -9.56
CA THR A 141 -18.78 2.85 -9.42
C THR A 141 -18.03 2.91 -8.10
N VAL A 142 -17.59 4.09 -7.66
CA VAL A 142 -16.91 4.24 -6.36
C VAL A 142 -17.88 3.98 -5.21
N VAL A 143 -19.08 4.56 -5.23
CA VAL A 143 -20.08 4.35 -4.18
C VAL A 143 -20.51 2.90 -4.11
N VAL A 144 -20.87 2.29 -5.25
CA VAL A 144 -21.26 0.88 -5.33
C VAL A 144 -20.10 -0.02 -4.95
N GLY A 145 -18.87 0.26 -5.40
CA GLY A 145 -17.69 -0.50 -5.02
C GLY A 145 -17.40 -0.44 -3.52
N THR A 146 -17.58 0.74 -2.91
CA THR A 146 -17.40 0.94 -1.46
C THR A 146 -18.51 0.26 -0.67
N MET A 147 -19.77 0.37 -1.11
CA MET A 147 -20.91 -0.29 -0.47
C MET A 147 -20.82 -1.81 -0.59
N VAL A 148 -20.43 -2.34 -1.75
CA VAL A 148 -20.21 -3.78 -1.97
C VAL A 148 -19.04 -4.26 -1.12
N GLY A 149 -17.92 -3.52 -1.08
CA GLY A 149 -16.80 -3.84 -0.21
C GLY A 149 -17.19 -3.89 1.26
N PHE A 150 -18.02 -2.92 1.71
CA PHE A 150 -18.54 -2.87 3.07
C PHE A 150 -19.54 -4.00 3.36
N LEU A 151 -20.43 -4.33 2.42
CA LEU A 151 -21.38 -5.44 2.52
C LEU A 151 -20.64 -6.78 2.61
N LEU A 152 -19.63 -7.01 1.77
CA LEU A 152 -18.81 -8.21 1.81
C LEU A 152 -18.04 -8.30 3.13
N PHE A 153 -17.47 -7.18 3.61
CA PHE A 153 -16.85 -7.10 4.93
C PHE A 153 -17.83 -7.50 6.04
N THR A 154 -19.06 -6.99 6.01
CA THR A 154 -20.09 -7.23 7.04
C THR A 154 -20.61 -8.67 7.00
N ILE A 155 -20.91 -9.19 5.80
CA ILE A 155 -21.38 -10.57 5.61
C ILE A 155 -20.34 -11.55 6.13
N VAL A 156 -19.08 -11.38 5.74
CA VAL A 156 -18.07 -12.35 6.14
C VAL A 156 -17.67 -12.19 7.62
N ALA A 157 -17.72 -10.97 8.19
CA ALA A 157 -17.55 -10.78 9.63
C ALA A 157 -18.62 -11.53 10.44
N ILE A 158 -19.88 -11.57 9.98
CA ILE A 158 -20.99 -12.29 10.62
C ILE A 158 -20.82 -13.81 10.53
N TRP A 159 -20.30 -14.33 9.41
CA TRP A 159 -20.12 -15.77 9.19
C TRP A 159 -18.94 -16.40 9.96
N LEU A 160 -18.11 -15.58 10.60
CA LEU A 160 -16.88 -16.00 11.28
C LEU A 160 -16.91 -15.75 12.80
N THR A 161 -18.03 -15.25 13.31
CA THR A 161 -18.40 -15.16 14.73
C THR A 161 -19.39 -16.25 15.09
#